data_AF-A0A258L931-F1
#
_entry.id   AF-A0A258L931-F1
#
_cell.length_a   1.000
_cell.length_b   1.000
_cell.length_c   1.000
_cell.angle_alpha   90.00
_cell.angle_beta   90.00
_cell.angle_gamma   90.00
#
_symmetry.space_group_name_H-M   'P 1'
#
loop_
_entity.id
_entity.type
_entity.pdbx_description
1 polymer ?
#
loop_
_entity_poly.entity_id
_entity_poly.type
_entity_poly.pdbx_seq_one_letter_code
_entity_poly.pdbx_strand_id
1 'polypeptide(L)'
;MMPDKSVQVSVSGLNQLFKIVRDGKRSKVITNPHVHETTIDKNLLALVPVDEFVDIVRSEGMQHAGISEKLPVLAERWSAAYKADTKIEPIAGGFCGKCEFKSIPGDGLQNGFRECWTEAFNLTDDEFAKGTVLDVYNFRRKDRLIKISRVVIDQIQDDDVDVVDGGERLSLSERQWMQIRGIPKDEDLGGHWVADTLMRREIGEWKFPYHFIDFETSTVAIPFHAGMRPYEPVAFQFSHHVMHEDGQVEHVGEFLLTDPVVFPNFKFAEALKAELEQDDGTVFMWSHHENTILNKIAEQLESTANPPCNAPHLIAFIRSLVSGGDRQMYDLCKLSKDAYF
;
A
#
# COMPACT_ATOMS: atom_id res chain seq x y z
N MET A 1 3.13 24.69 -3.97
CA MET A 1 4.21 24.25 -4.88
C MET A 1 4.35 22.75 -4.75
N MET A 2 4.36 21.99 -5.85
CA MET A 2 4.49 20.52 -5.84
C MET A 2 5.20 20.02 -7.09
N PRO A 3 5.78 18.79 -7.09
CA PRO A 3 6.39 18.23 -8.29
C PRO A 3 5.38 18.08 -9.43
N ASP A 4 5.73 18.58 -10.61
CA ASP A 4 4.94 18.47 -11.83
C ASP A 4 5.18 17.11 -12.49
N LYS A 5 4.22 16.20 -12.32
CA LYS A 5 4.30 14.83 -12.86
C LYS A 5 4.24 14.77 -14.39
N SER A 6 3.94 15.88 -15.07
CA SER A 6 3.89 15.93 -16.55
C SER A 6 5.25 16.28 -17.17
N VAL A 7 6.16 16.86 -16.40
CA VAL A 7 7.44 17.38 -16.88
C VAL A 7 8.51 16.30 -16.83
N GLN A 8 9.16 16.05 -17.97
CA GLN A 8 10.37 15.23 -18.04
C GLN A 8 11.60 16.07 -17.71
N VAL A 9 12.49 15.53 -16.88
CA VAL A 9 13.77 16.17 -16.56
C VAL A 9 14.74 16.05 -17.74
N SER A 10 15.50 17.10 -18.03
CA SER A 10 16.50 17.13 -19.13
C SER A 10 17.90 16.72 -18.70
N VAL A 11 18.15 16.65 -17.39
CA VAL A 11 19.48 16.42 -16.80
C VAL A 11 19.45 15.15 -15.94
N SER A 12 20.40 14.25 -16.17
CA SER A 12 20.63 13.08 -15.33
C SER A 12 21.37 13.46 -14.05
N GLY A 13 21.11 12.73 -12.96
CA GLY A 13 21.80 12.92 -11.68
C GLY A 13 21.36 14.17 -10.92
N LEU A 14 20.24 14.80 -11.27
CA LEU A 14 19.75 16.01 -10.59
C LEU A 14 19.53 15.76 -9.09
N ASN A 15 19.06 14.57 -8.74
CA ASN A 15 18.90 14.13 -7.35
C ASN A 15 20.24 14.09 -6.57
N GLN A 16 21.37 13.88 -7.27
CA GLN A 16 22.72 13.86 -6.65
C GLN A 16 23.19 15.26 -6.24
N LEU A 17 22.53 16.31 -6.73
CA LEU A 17 22.78 17.69 -6.29
C LEU A 17 22.15 18.00 -4.93
N PHE A 18 21.21 17.17 -4.46
CA PHE A 18 20.47 17.37 -3.21
C PHE A 18 20.51 16.09 -2.35
N LYS A 19 21.67 15.79 -1.76
CA LYS A 19 21.84 14.57 -0.97
C LYS A 19 21.25 14.73 0.43
N ILE A 20 20.42 13.78 0.83
CA ILE A 20 19.91 13.71 2.20
C ILE A 20 20.95 13.01 3.07
N VAL A 21 21.37 13.67 4.16
CA VAL A 21 22.24 13.11 5.19
C VAL A 21 21.52 13.11 6.53
N ARG A 22 21.83 12.13 7.38
CA ARG A 22 21.35 12.12 8.76
C ARG A 22 22.31 12.89 9.66
N ASP A 23 21.73 13.75 10.49
CA ASP A 23 22.39 14.48 11.56
C ASP A 23 21.67 14.13 12.88
N GLY A 24 22.15 13.06 13.53
CA GLY A 24 21.48 12.44 14.67
C GLY A 24 20.07 11.92 14.31
N LYS A 25 19.03 12.50 14.95
CA LYS A 25 17.62 12.18 14.68
C LYS A 25 16.99 13.03 13.57
N ARG A 26 17.72 14.00 12.99
CA ARG A 26 17.21 14.91 11.96
C ARG A 26 17.81 14.58 10.60
N SER A 27 17.07 14.88 9.54
CA SER A 27 17.56 14.83 8.17
C SER A 27 17.98 16.23 7.72
N LYS A 28 19.11 16.34 7.04
CA LYS A 28 19.60 17.57 6.41
C LYS A 28 19.85 17.31 4.93
N VAL A 29 19.60 18.32 4.10
CA VAL A 29 19.98 18.28 2.68
C VAL A 29 21.34 18.96 2.52
N ILE A 30 22.29 18.25 1.92
CA ILE A 30 23.56 18.80 1.43
C ILE A 30 23.39 19.09 -0.05
N THR A 31 23.51 20.36 -0.39
CA THR A 31 23.47 20.81 -1.79
C THR A 31 24.87 20.78 -2.40
N ASN A 32 25.00 20.18 -3.57
CA ASN A 32 26.24 20.20 -4.34
C ASN A 32 26.43 21.60 -4.96
N PRO A 33 27.60 22.24 -4.84
CA PRO A 33 27.86 23.56 -5.43
C PRO A 33 27.56 23.66 -6.94
N HIS A 34 27.71 22.55 -7.68
CA HIS A 34 27.41 22.47 -9.12
C HIS A 34 25.94 22.74 -9.46
N VAL A 35 25.03 22.79 -8.46
CA VAL A 35 23.63 23.18 -8.67
C VAL A 35 23.49 24.56 -9.33
N HIS A 36 24.40 25.49 -9.04
CA HIS A 36 24.37 26.84 -9.60
C HIS A 36 24.85 26.89 -11.06
N GLU A 37 25.56 25.86 -11.51
CA GLU A 37 26.06 25.70 -12.88
C GLU A 37 25.14 24.78 -13.72
N THR A 38 24.24 24.05 -13.07
CA THR A 38 23.32 23.12 -13.72
C THR A 38 22.16 23.89 -14.33
N THR A 39 22.12 23.95 -15.66
CA THR A 39 20.98 24.50 -16.39
C THR A 39 19.85 23.48 -16.44
N ILE A 40 18.71 23.81 -15.83
CA ILE A 40 17.46 23.03 -15.97
C ILE A 40 16.55 23.78 -16.93
N ASP A 41 16.20 23.15 -18.04
CA ASP A 41 15.38 23.75 -19.12
C ASP A 41 13.89 23.88 -18.76
N LYS A 42 13.41 23.12 -17.76
CA LYS A 42 12.01 23.04 -17.35
C LYS A 42 11.87 23.07 -15.83
N ASN A 43 10.85 23.76 -15.35
CA ASN A 43 10.51 23.75 -13.93
C ASN A 43 9.90 22.39 -13.55
N LEU A 44 10.58 21.64 -12.69
CA LEU A 44 10.06 20.39 -12.12
C LEU A 44 8.98 20.63 -11.05
N LEU A 45 8.82 21.88 -10.61
CA LEU A 45 7.84 22.26 -9.60
C LEU A 45 6.79 23.17 -10.23
N ALA A 46 5.53 22.88 -9.95
CA ALA A 46 4.40 23.71 -10.34
C ALA A 46 3.83 24.46 -9.13
N LEU A 47 3.41 25.71 -9.37
CA LEU A 47 2.51 26.42 -8.48
C LEU A 47 1.08 26.01 -8.82
N VAL A 48 0.44 25.31 -7.90
CA VAL A 48 -0.96 24.91 -8.02
C VAL A 48 -1.77 25.87 -7.15
N PRO A 49 -2.68 26.68 -7.74
CA PRO A 49 -3.58 27.52 -6.95
C PRO A 49 -4.53 26.61 -6.17
N VAL A 50 -4.61 26.83 -4.86
CA VAL A 50 -5.50 26.06 -3.96
C VAL A 50 -6.55 26.95 -3.31
N ASP A 51 -6.70 28.18 -3.80
CA ASP A 51 -7.64 29.18 -3.25
C ASP A 51 -9.07 28.65 -3.23
N GLU A 52 -9.50 27.97 -4.29
CA GLU A 52 -10.81 27.30 -4.35
C GLU A 52 -11.01 26.29 -3.21
N PHE A 53 -10.03 25.44 -2.93
CA PHE A 53 -10.12 24.46 -1.84
C PHE A 53 -10.12 25.14 -0.46
N VAL A 54 -9.36 26.21 -0.30
CA VAL A 54 -9.39 27.03 0.92
C VAL A 54 -10.76 27.67 1.10
N ASP A 55 -11.34 28.21 0.03
CA ASP A 55 -12.66 28.84 0.04
C ASP A 55 -13.77 27.83 0.35
N ILE A 56 -13.69 26.60 -0.18
CA ILE A 56 -14.59 25.49 0.18
C ILE A 56 -14.52 25.22 1.70
N VAL A 57 -13.32 25.04 2.25
CA VAL A 57 -13.14 24.77 3.69
C VAL A 57 -13.64 25.94 4.56
N ARG A 58 -13.50 27.18 4.08
CA ARG A 58 -13.99 28.37 4.79
C ARG A 58 -15.50 28.56 4.71
N SER A 59 -16.10 28.25 3.56
CA SER A 59 -17.51 28.53 3.27
C SER A 59 -18.45 27.37 3.62
N GLU A 60 -18.09 26.15 3.24
CA GLU A 60 -18.86 24.92 3.48
C GLU A 60 -18.48 24.25 4.80
N GLY A 61 -17.25 24.48 5.27
CA GLY A 61 -16.75 23.98 6.54
C GLY A 61 -16.04 22.62 6.47
N MET A 62 -15.59 22.14 7.62
CA MET A 62 -14.90 20.87 7.76
C MET A 62 -15.91 19.79 8.14
N GLN A 63 -15.92 18.69 7.38
CA GLN A 63 -16.61 17.46 7.74
C GLN A 63 -15.60 16.44 8.29
N HIS A 64 -15.41 16.44 9.60
CA HIS A 64 -14.51 15.50 10.25
C HIS A 64 -15.02 15.13 11.63
N ALA A 65 -14.90 13.87 12.01
CA ALA A 65 -15.28 13.39 13.33
C ALA A 65 -16.73 13.72 13.76
N GLY A 66 -17.69 13.68 12.82
CA GLY A 66 -19.09 14.06 13.09
C GLY A 66 -19.31 15.58 13.27
N ILE A 67 -18.27 16.39 13.15
CA ILE A 67 -18.34 17.84 13.13
C ILE A 67 -18.60 18.28 11.69
N SER A 68 -19.57 19.16 11.52
CA SER A 68 -19.88 19.85 10.26
C SER A 68 -20.01 21.33 10.56
N GLU A 69 -18.89 22.05 10.55
CA GLU A 69 -18.85 23.46 10.93
C GLU A 69 -17.74 24.21 10.20
N LYS A 70 -17.89 25.53 10.05
CA LYS A 70 -16.89 26.36 9.36
C LYS A 70 -15.57 26.40 10.12
N LEU A 71 -14.45 26.28 9.40
CA LEU A 71 -13.12 26.25 10.01
C LEU A 71 -12.84 27.47 10.94
N PRO A 72 -13.21 28.72 10.60
CA PRO A 72 -13.00 29.85 11.52
C PRO A 72 -13.73 29.70 12.86
N VAL A 73 -14.95 29.15 12.85
CA VAL A 73 -15.75 28.89 14.06
C VAL A 73 -15.11 27.79 14.89
N LEU A 74 -14.66 26.71 14.24
CA LEU A 74 -13.94 25.62 14.91
C LEU A 74 -12.64 26.09 15.53
N ALA A 75 -11.85 26.87 14.79
CA ALA A 75 -10.58 27.42 15.26
C ALA A 75 -10.78 28.31 16.49
N GLU A 76 -11.80 29.16 16.51
CA GLU A 76 -12.14 29.99 17.67
C GLU A 76 -12.54 29.13 18.88
N ARG A 77 -13.43 28.15 18.68
CA ARG A 77 -13.87 27.24 19.74
C ARG A 77 -12.71 26.44 20.33
N TRP A 78 -11.87 25.84 19.48
CA TRP A 78 -10.71 25.06 19.92
C TRP A 78 -9.66 25.93 20.62
N SER A 79 -9.42 27.14 20.12
CA SER A 79 -8.52 28.11 20.75
C SER A 79 -9.03 28.53 22.14
N ALA A 80 -10.34 28.80 22.28
CA ALA A 80 -10.94 29.15 23.56
C ALA A 80 -10.84 28.00 24.58
N ALA A 81 -11.17 26.77 24.16
CA ALA A 81 -11.04 25.58 25.01
C ALA A 81 -9.59 25.36 25.46
N TYR A 82 -8.64 25.44 24.53
CA TYR A 82 -7.21 25.33 24.84
C TYR A 82 -6.75 26.40 25.82
N LYS A 83 -7.17 27.66 25.64
CA LYS A 83 -6.82 28.77 26.55
C LYS A 83 -7.40 28.59 27.95
N ALA A 84 -8.59 28.00 28.06
CA ALA A 84 -9.28 27.77 29.32
C ALA A 84 -8.90 26.45 29.99
N ASP A 85 -8.01 25.65 29.38
CA ASP A 85 -7.69 24.28 29.79
C ASP A 85 -8.94 23.40 29.94
N THR A 86 -9.94 23.64 29.08
CA THR A 86 -11.18 22.86 29.05
C THR A 86 -11.05 21.74 28.03
N LYS A 87 -11.18 20.50 28.50
CA LYS A 87 -11.24 19.33 27.62
C LYS A 87 -12.49 19.39 26.76
N ILE A 88 -12.33 19.11 25.46
CA ILE A 88 -13.44 18.98 24.52
C ILE A 88 -13.94 17.54 24.59
N GLU A 89 -15.25 17.37 24.75
CA GLU A 89 -15.86 16.04 24.78
C GLU A 89 -15.52 15.25 23.52
N PRO A 90 -15.09 13.99 23.65
CA PRO A 90 -14.70 13.18 22.52
C PRO A 90 -15.92 12.77 21.70
N ILE A 91 -15.84 12.97 20.39
CA ILE A 91 -16.80 12.37 19.45
C ILE A 91 -16.17 11.08 18.97
N ALA A 92 -16.75 9.94 19.32
CA ALA A 92 -16.27 8.64 18.86
C ALA A 92 -17.02 8.20 17.59
N GLY A 93 -16.29 7.62 16.63
CA GLY A 93 -16.84 7.14 15.37
C GLY A 93 -15.88 6.24 14.59
N GLY A 94 -16.30 5.81 13.41
CA GLY A 94 -15.55 4.88 12.56
C GLY A 94 -14.16 5.40 12.16
N PHE A 95 -14.00 6.73 12.08
CA PHE A 95 -12.72 7.39 11.81
C PHE A 95 -11.67 7.13 12.90
N CYS A 96 -12.07 6.80 14.13
CA CYS A 96 -11.15 6.43 15.22
C CYS A 96 -10.30 5.19 14.88
N GLY A 97 -10.68 4.38 13.88
CA GLY A 97 -9.85 3.29 13.37
C GLY A 97 -8.46 3.77 12.89
N LYS A 98 -8.39 5.02 12.40
CA LYS A 98 -7.15 5.68 11.94
C LYS A 98 -6.54 6.61 12.99
N CYS A 99 -6.97 6.54 14.24
CA CYS A 99 -6.45 7.40 15.30
C CYS A 99 -4.94 7.17 15.47
N GLU A 100 -4.16 8.25 15.36
CA GLU A 100 -2.70 8.24 15.55
C GLU A 100 -2.28 8.23 17.03
N PHE A 101 -3.20 8.55 17.94
CA PHE A 101 -2.98 8.57 19.39
C PHE A 101 -3.22 7.20 20.03
N LYS A 102 -2.63 6.15 19.45
CA LYS A 102 -2.60 4.80 19.98
C LYS A 102 -1.18 4.49 20.46
N SER A 103 -1.04 4.11 21.73
CA SER A 103 0.23 3.62 22.28
C SER A 103 0.30 2.10 22.25
N ILE A 104 1.53 1.57 22.27
CA ILE A 104 1.82 0.15 22.37
C ILE A 104 1.85 -0.23 23.86
N PRO A 105 1.19 -1.33 24.28
CA PRO A 105 1.30 -1.80 25.66
C PRO A 105 2.75 -1.91 26.11
N GLY A 106 3.11 -1.16 27.17
CA GLY A 106 4.45 -1.16 27.76
C GLY A 106 5.42 -0.08 27.26
N ASP A 107 5.03 0.78 26.31
CA ASP A 107 5.88 1.89 25.84
C ASP A 107 5.92 3.10 26.81
N GLY A 108 5.06 3.11 27.84
CA GLY A 108 4.94 4.18 28.83
C GLY A 108 4.20 5.43 28.34
N LEU A 109 3.63 5.40 27.14
CA LEU A 109 2.88 6.50 26.54
C LEU A 109 1.37 6.38 26.80
N GLN A 110 0.70 7.52 26.89
CA GLN A 110 -0.76 7.59 27.00
C GLN A 110 -1.45 7.19 25.70
N ASN A 111 -2.66 6.65 25.82
CA ASN A 111 -3.46 6.19 24.69
C ASN A 111 -4.74 7.05 24.55
N GLY A 112 -4.65 8.12 23.76
CA GLY A 112 -5.77 9.04 23.54
C GLY A 112 -6.99 8.36 22.91
N PHE A 113 -6.79 7.35 22.07
CA PHE A 113 -7.90 6.53 21.54
C PHE A 113 -8.67 5.84 22.67
N ARG A 114 -7.98 5.15 23.58
CA ARG A 114 -8.62 4.47 24.72
C ARG A 114 -9.29 5.47 25.66
N GLU A 115 -8.66 6.60 25.93
CA GLU A 115 -9.25 7.66 26.76
C GLU A 115 -10.59 8.14 26.20
N CYS A 116 -10.61 8.53 24.91
CA CYS A 116 -11.81 8.98 24.22
C CYS A 116 -12.93 7.92 24.22
N TRP A 117 -12.59 6.65 23.96
CA TRP A 117 -13.57 5.57 23.88
C TRP A 117 -14.05 5.10 25.27
N THR A 118 -13.21 5.19 26.29
CA THR A 118 -13.61 4.96 27.69
C THR A 118 -14.61 6.00 28.14
N GLU A 119 -14.36 7.28 27.84
CA GLU A 119 -15.29 8.36 28.19
C GLU A 119 -16.60 8.26 27.41
N ALA A 120 -16.55 7.91 26.13
CA ALA A 120 -17.75 7.82 25.29
C ALA A 120 -18.64 6.59 25.57
N PHE A 121 -18.05 5.44 25.91
CA PHE A 121 -18.77 4.16 25.98
C PHE A 121 -18.56 3.37 27.30
N ASN A 122 -17.79 3.91 28.25
CA ASN A 122 -17.41 3.24 29.50
C ASN A 122 -16.69 1.90 29.32
N LEU A 123 -15.83 1.80 28.29
CA LEU A 123 -15.06 0.58 28.03
C LEU A 123 -13.97 0.33 29.07
N THR A 124 -13.82 -0.93 29.42
CA THR A 124 -12.76 -1.45 30.28
C THR A 124 -11.58 -1.97 29.45
N ASP A 125 -10.41 -2.15 30.10
CA ASP A 125 -9.25 -2.74 29.43
C ASP A 125 -9.49 -4.16 28.91
N ASP A 126 -10.31 -4.95 29.63
CA ASP A 126 -10.71 -6.29 29.21
C ASP A 126 -11.58 -6.26 27.94
N GLU A 127 -12.43 -5.24 27.77
CA GLU A 127 -13.22 -5.06 26.54
C GLU A 127 -12.35 -4.60 25.37
N PHE A 128 -11.37 -3.73 25.60
CA PHE A 128 -10.38 -3.40 24.57
C PHE A 128 -9.57 -4.63 24.14
N ALA A 129 -9.26 -5.55 25.08
CA ALA A 129 -8.52 -6.77 24.77
C ALA A 129 -9.28 -7.74 23.84
N LYS A 130 -10.62 -7.69 23.85
CA LYS A 130 -11.48 -8.46 22.93
C LYS A 130 -11.55 -7.88 21.52
N GLY A 131 -11.12 -6.63 21.34
CA GLY A 131 -11.25 -5.89 20.09
C GLY A 131 -12.61 -5.18 19.94
N THR A 132 -12.63 -4.23 19.02
CA THR A 132 -13.73 -3.31 18.77
C THR A 132 -14.29 -3.48 17.36
N VAL A 133 -15.46 -2.89 17.10
CA VAL A 133 -16.06 -2.82 15.75
C VAL A 133 -15.13 -2.16 14.72
N LEU A 134 -14.11 -1.41 15.17
CA LEU A 134 -13.11 -0.82 14.28
C LEU A 134 -12.17 -1.86 13.68
N ASP A 135 -11.94 -2.97 14.38
CA ASP A 135 -10.98 -4.02 14.03
C ASP A 135 -11.56 -5.01 13.00
N VAL A 136 -12.88 -4.99 12.78
CA VAL A 136 -13.54 -5.76 11.72
C VAL A 136 -13.15 -5.20 10.33
N TYR A 137 -12.56 -6.06 9.50
CA TYR A 137 -11.93 -5.72 8.24
C TYR A 137 -12.95 -5.16 7.23
N ASN A 138 -12.68 -3.99 6.67
CA ASN A 138 -13.52 -3.32 5.65
C ASN A 138 -15.03 -3.23 6.04
N PHE A 139 -15.32 -3.13 7.34
CA PHE A 139 -16.70 -3.13 7.85
C PHE A 139 -17.35 -1.74 7.74
N ARG A 140 -18.09 -1.50 6.66
CA ARG A 140 -18.68 -0.18 6.36
C ARG A 140 -19.80 0.24 7.32
N ARG A 141 -20.36 -0.69 8.10
CA ARG A 141 -21.48 -0.45 9.03
C ARG A 141 -21.06 -0.01 10.43
N LYS A 142 -19.75 0.12 10.70
CA LYS A 142 -19.24 0.44 12.04
C LYS A 142 -19.86 1.70 12.67
N ASP A 143 -20.06 2.77 11.90
CA ASP A 143 -20.71 3.99 12.41
C ASP A 143 -22.17 3.79 12.84
N ARG A 144 -22.90 2.85 12.22
CA ARG A 144 -24.26 2.49 12.65
C ARG A 144 -24.21 1.83 14.03
N LEU A 145 -23.28 0.90 14.24
CA LEU A 145 -23.15 0.16 15.50
C LEU A 145 -22.67 1.07 16.64
N ILE A 146 -21.72 1.97 16.34
CA ILE A 146 -21.22 2.97 17.29
C ILE A 146 -22.37 3.87 17.78
N LYS A 147 -23.26 4.32 16.90
CA LYS A 147 -24.43 5.16 17.27
C LYS A 147 -25.38 4.48 18.25
N ILE A 148 -25.47 3.14 18.22
CA ILE A 148 -26.28 2.34 19.14
C ILE A 148 -25.46 1.73 20.27
N SER A 149 -24.22 2.22 20.50
CA SER A 149 -23.29 1.78 21.54
C SER A 149 -22.91 0.29 21.48
N ARG A 150 -22.98 -0.33 20.29
CA ARG A 150 -22.39 -1.66 20.02
C ARG A 150 -20.99 -1.49 19.46
N VAL A 151 -20.01 -1.40 20.34
CA VAL A 151 -18.65 -0.96 20.00
C VAL A 151 -17.60 -2.05 20.20
N VAL A 152 -17.89 -3.09 20.99
CA VAL A 152 -17.04 -4.28 21.20
C VAL A 152 -17.42 -5.36 20.19
N ILE A 153 -16.45 -6.13 19.69
CA ILE A 153 -16.70 -7.19 18.68
C ILE A 153 -17.81 -8.16 19.12
N ASP A 154 -17.79 -8.62 20.36
CA ASP A 154 -18.76 -9.60 20.88
C ASP A 154 -20.21 -9.07 20.88
N GLN A 155 -20.40 -7.75 20.88
CA GLN A 155 -21.71 -7.10 20.88
C GLN A 155 -22.36 -7.06 19.49
N ILE A 156 -21.60 -7.33 18.42
CA ILE A 156 -22.10 -7.38 17.05
C ILE A 156 -23.04 -8.57 16.92
N GLN A 157 -24.24 -8.36 16.36
CA GLN A 157 -25.29 -9.39 16.22
C GLN A 157 -25.41 -9.89 14.78
N ASP A 158 -26.16 -10.97 14.57
CA ASP A 158 -26.36 -11.56 13.25
C ASP A 158 -27.02 -10.58 12.25
N ASP A 159 -27.90 -9.70 12.73
CA ASP A 159 -28.59 -8.69 11.91
C ASP A 159 -27.73 -7.43 11.63
N ASP A 160 -26.53 -7.36 12.20
CA ASP A 160 -25.58 -6.28 11.95
C ASP A 160 -24.71 -6.55 10.71
N VAL A 161 -24.53 -7.83 10.36
CA VAL A 161 -23.75 -8.30 9.21
C VAL A 161 -24.65 -9.08 8.26
N ASP A 162 -24.90 -8.52 7.07
CA ASP A 162 -25.62 -9.27 6.02
C ASP A 162 -24.64 -10.28 5.41
N VAL A 163 -24.54 -11.47 6.01
CA VAL A 163 -23.66 -12.54 5.52
C VAL A 163 -24.20 -13.07 4.20
N VAL A 164 -23.39 -12.92 3.16
CA VAL A 164 -23.61 -13.49 1.84
C VAL A 164 -22.71 -14.71 1.68
N ASP A 165 -23.30 -15.84 1.33
CA ASP A 165 -22.60 -17.07 0.99
C ASP A 165 -21.74 -16.84 -0.28
N GLY A 166 -20.42 -17.01 -0.14
CA GLY A 166 -19.47 -16.85 -1.24
C GLY A 166 -19.32 -18.11 -2.11
N GLY A 167 -19.98 -19.21 -1.73
CA GLY A 167 -19.92 -20.50 -2.39
C GLY A 167 -18.56 -21.16 -2.25
N GLU A 168 -17.82 -21.31 -3.36
CA GLU A 168 -16.47 -21.87 -3.35
C GLU A 168 -15.39 -20.88 -2.87
N ARG A 169 -15.76 -19.60 -2.64
CA ARG A 169 -14.86 -18.53 -2.22
C ARG A 169 -15.34 -17.94 -0.91
N LEU A 170 -14.42 -17.39 -0.13
CA LEU A 170 -14.76 -16.61 1.05
C LEU A 170 -15.23 -15.22 0.67
N SER A 171 -16.51 -14.95 0.90
CA SER A 171 -17.05 -13.60 0.74
C SER A 171 -16.47 -12.66 1.79
N LEU A 172 -16.53 -11.35 1.51
CA LEU A 172 -16.11 -10.33 2.48
C LEU A 172 -16.91 -10.44 3.79
N SER A 173 -18.22 -10.71 3.70
CA SER A 173 -19.09 -10.78 4.87
C SER A 173 -18.89 -12.05 5.69
N GLU A 174 -18.59 -13.18 5.04
CA GLU A 174 -18.20 -14.42 5.75
C GLU A 174 -16.88 -14.21 6.49
N ARG A 175 -15.88 -13.61 5.83
CA ARG A 175 -14.62 -13.22 6.48
C ARG A 175 -14.87 -12.34 7.71
N GLN A 176 -15.68 -11.30 7.57
CA GLN A 176 -16.03 -10.42 8.69
C GLN A 176 -16.72 -11.19 9.80
N TRP A 177 -17.61 -12.11 9.46
CA TRP A 177 -18.31 -12.93 10.43
C TRP A 177 -17.36 -13.89 11.17
N MET A 178 -16.40 -14.51 10.46
CA MET A 178 -15.36 -15.32 11.08
C MET A 178 -14.44 -14.47 12.00
N GLN A 179 -14.19 -13.19 11.69
CA GLN A 179 -13.48 -12.30 12.64
C GLN A 179 -14.30 -12.05 13.91
N ILE A 180 -15.62 -12.04 13.82
CA ILE A 180 -16.53 -11.72 14.94
C ILE A 180 -16.82 -12.95 15.80
N ARG A 181 -17.03 -14.12 15.18
CA ARG A 181 -17.47 -15.35 15.86
C ARG A 181 -16.45 -16.47 15.89
N GLY A 182 -15.32 -16.30 15.19
CA GLY A 182 -14.38 -17.39 14.93
C GLY A 182 -14.82 -18.26 13.75
N ILE A 183 -13.96 -19.20 13.39
CA ILE A 183 -14.21 -20.17 12.32
C ILE A 183 -15.26 -21.19 12.81
N PRO A 184 -16.25 -21.57 11.99
CA PRO A 184 -17.17 -22.66 12.31
C PRO A 184 -16.41 -23.93 12.69
N LYS A 185 -16.82 -24.61 13.77
CA LYS A 185 -16.06 -25.74 14.34
C LYS A 185 -15.87 -26.92 13.37
N ASP A 186 -16.80 -27.09 12.44
CA ASP A 186 -16.79 -28.10 11.40
C ASP A 186 -15.92 -27.73 10.20
N GLU A 187 -15.56 -26.45 10.06
CA GLU A 187 -14.67 -25.93 9.02
C GLU A 187 -13.30 -25.50 9.56
N ASP A 188 -13.10 -25.54 10.88
CA ASP A 188 -11.87 -25.16 11.57
C ASP A 188 -10.79 -26.23 11.42
N LEU A 189 -9.72 -25.90 10.68
CA LEU A 189 -8.56 -26.75 10.45
C LEU A 189 -7.41 -26.48 11.42
N GLY A 190 -7.72 -26.08 12.66
CA GLY A 190 -6.72 -25.81 13.70
C GLY A 190 -6.33 -24.33 13.75
N GLY A 191 -7.33 -23.46 13.72
CA GLY A 191 -7.21 -22.01 13.76
C GLY A 191 -7.21 -21.33 12.40
N HIS A 192 -7.54 -22.05 11.32
CA HIS A 192 -7.61 -21.49 9.97
C HIS A 192 -8.70 -22.17 9.14
N TRP A 193 -9.19 -21.46 8.13
CA TRP A 193 -10.14 -21.97 7.15
C TRP A 193 -9.51 -21.98 5.76
N VAL A 194 -9.79 -23.02 4.98
CA VAL A 194 -9.30 -23.16 3.60
C VAL A 194 -10.44 -23.63 2.68
N ALA A 195 -10.62 -22.93 1.56
CA ALA A 195 -11.48 -23.40 0.47
C ALA A 195 -10.80 -24.56 -0.29
N ASP A 196 -10.82 -25.79 0.26
CA ASP A 196 -10.06 -26.94 -0.24
C ASP A 196 -10.31 -27.21 -1.75
N THR A 197 -11.58 -27.24 -2.17
CA THR A 197 -11.94 -27.47 -3.59
C THR A 197 -11.36 -26.40 -4.52
N LEU A 198 -11.46 -25.12 -4.13
CA LEU A 198 -10.90 -24.01 -4.90
C LEU A 198 -9.38 -24.09 -4.94
N MET A 199 -8.72 -24.27 -3.80
CA MET A 199 -7.26 -24.38 -3.71
C MET A 199 -6.73 -25.52 -4.58
N ARG A 200 -7.35 -26.71 -4.52
CA ARG A 200 -6.94 -27.85 -5.37
C ARG A 200 -7.09 -27.56 -6.85
N ARG A 201 -8.17 -26.89 -7.26
CA ARG A 201 -8.38 -26.49 -8.65
C ARG A 201 -7.29 -25.52 -9.11
N GLU A 202 -7.05 -24.46 -8.34
CA GLU A 202 -6.07 -23.43 -8.68
C GLU A 202 -4.65 -24.01 -8.72
N ILE A 203 -4.25 -24.80 -7.72
CA ILE A 203 -2.94 -25.49 -7.67
C ILE A 203 -2.78 -26.45 -8.86
N GLY A 204 -3.86 -27.14 -9.27
CA GLY A 204 -3.85 -28.06 -10.41
C GLY A 204 -3.59 -27.39 -11.76
N GLU A 205 -3.73 -26.07 -11.86
CA GLU A 205 -3.40 -25.30 -13.06
C GLU A 205 -1.94 -24.82 -13.08
N TRP A 206 -1.25 -24.87 -11.94
CA TRP A 206 0.14 -24.44 -11.84
C TRP A 206 1.10 -25.48 -12.41
N LYS A 207 2.22 -25.00 -12.96
CA LYS A 207 3.28 -25.82 -13.56
C LYS A 207 4.55 -25.65 -12.76
N PHE A 208 5.19 -26.75 -12.38
CA PHE A 208 6.53 -26.70 -11.82
C PHE A 208 7.57 -26.37 -12.90
N PRO A 209 8.70 -25.73 -12.55
CA PRO A 209 9.01 -25.16 -11.23
C PRO A 209 8.14 -23.93 -10.88
N TYR A 210 7.94 -23.67 -9.60
CA TYR A 210 7.22 -22.47 -9.13
C TYR A 210 8.21 -21.35 -8.86
N HIS A 211 8.04 -20.21 -9.53
CA HIS A 211 8.93 -19.07 -9.40
C HIS A 211 8.30 -17.99 -8.53
N PHE A 212 8.96 -17.63 -7.43
CA PHE A 212 8.56 -16.55 -6.55
C PHE A 212 9.50 -15.36 -6.75
N ILE A 213 8.94 -14.26 -7.24
CA ILE A 213 9.68 -13.02 -7.48
C ILE A 213 9.13 -11.89 -6.61
N ASP A 214 10.03 -11.04 -6.14
CA ASP A 214 9.70 -9.88 -5.32
C ASP A 214 10.57 -8.69 -5.76
N PHE A 215 9.94 -7.54 -5.98
CA PHE A 215 10.59 -6.37 -6.59
C PHE A 215 10.76 -5.24 -5.59
N GLU A 216 11.94 -4.63 -5.64
CA GLU A 216 12.27 -3.42 -4.90
C GLU A 216 12.36 -2.23 -5.85
N THR A 217 11.53 -1.22 -5.56
CA THR A 217 11.34 -0.07 -6.45
C THR A 217 11.37 1.27 -5.72
N SER A 218 11.63 2.34 -6.46
CA SER A 218 11.69 3.71 -5.96
C SER A 218 10.86 4.65 -6.83
N THR A 219 10.14 5.58 -6.19
CA THR A 219 9.40 6.67 -6.85
C THR A 219 9.78 8.00 -6.22
N VAL A 220 10.76 8.67 -6.81
CA VAL A 220 11.34 9.91 -6.25
C VAL A 220 10.77 11.16 -6.90
N ALA A 221 10.64 12.24 -6.11
CA ALA A 221 10.17 13.53 -6.61
C ALA A 221 11.17 14.20 -7.56
N ILE A 222 12.48 14.00 -7.35
CA ILE A 222 13.55 14.45 -8.24
C ILE A 222 14.06 13.22 -8.99
N PRO A 223 13.74 13.05 -10.29
CA PRO A 223 14.12 11.84 -11.02
C PRO A 223 15.64 11.66 -11.11
N PHE A 224 16.06 10.40 -11.23
CA PHE A 224 17.48 10.02 -11.31
C PHE A 224 18.08 10.28 -12.69
N HIS A 225 17.30 10.08 -13.77
CA HIS A 225 17.81 10.11 -15.14
C HIS A 225 17.03 11.07 -16.03
N ALA A 226 17.72 11.67 -17.00
CA ALA A 226 17.10 12.46 -18.05
C ALA A 226 16.01 11.66 -18.79
N GLY A 227 14.92 12.33 -19.16
CA GLY A 227 13.74 11.74 -19.79
C GLY A 227 12.67 11.24 -18.81
N MET A 228 13.00 11.07 -17.53
CA MET A 228 12.06 10.64 -16.50
C MET A 228 11.19 11.78 -15.95
N ARG A 229 10.02 11.41 -15.41
CA ARG A 229 9.09 12.30 -14.71
C ARG A 229 9.14 12.11 -13.18
N PRO A 230 8.77 13.12 -12.38
CA PRO A 230 8.60 12.95 -10.95
C PRO A 230 7.67 11.79 -10.59
N TYR A 231 8.11 10.96 -9.64
CA TYR A 231 7.43 9.75 -9.17
C TYR A 231 7.26 8.63 -10.21
N GLU A 232 7.97 8.72 -11.33
CA GLU A 232 8.08 7.59 -12.25
C GLU A 232 8.89 6.46 -11.59
N PRO A 233 8.42 5.20 -11.66
CA PRO A 233 9.04 4.10 -10.92
C PRO A 233 10.38 3.67 -11.52
N VAL A 234 11.29 3.33 -10.61
CA VAL A 234 12.60 2.75 -10.89
C VAL A 234 12.70 1.44 -10.15
N ALA A 235 12.86 0.34 -10.88
CA ALA A 235 13.10 -0.99 -10.33
C ALA A 235 14.60 -1.25 -10.29
N PHE A 236 15.14 -1.45 -9.10
CA PHE A 236 16.60 -1.55 -8.89
C PHE A 236 17.03 -2.87 -8.26
N GLN A 237 16.09 -3.64 -7.70
CA GLN A 237 16.40 -4.97 -7.16
C GLN A 237 15.22 -5.92 -7.30
N PHE A 238 15.51 -7.20 -7.51
CA PHE A 238 14.56 -8.28 -7.28
C PHE A 238 15.24 -9.47 -6.62
N SER A 239 14.46 -10.30 -5.94
CA SER A 239 14.85 -11.64 -5.53
C SER A 239 14.06 -12.70 -6.30
N HIS A 240 14.68 -13.85 -6.56
CA HIS A 240 14.08 -14.96 -7.28
C HIS A 240 14.32 -16.28 -6.54
N HIS A 241 13.22 -16.90 -6.12
CA HIS A 241 13.22 -18.20 -5.46
C HIS A 241 12.44 -19.20 -6.30
N VAL A 242 12.88 -20.46 -6.30
CA VAL A 242 12.20 -21.55 -6.98
C VAL A 242 11.79 -22.62 -5.98
N MET A 243 10.56 -23.11 -6.12
CA MET A 243 10.14 -24.37 -5.53
C MET A 243 10.01 -25.44 -6.61
N HIS A 244 10.76 -26.52 -6.45
CA HIS A 244 10.77 -27.67 -7.34
C HIS A 244 9.63 -28.64 -7.02
N GLU A 245 9.34 -29.56 -7.95
CA GLU A 245 8.26 -30.55 -7.80
C GLU A 245 8.46 -31.49 -6.59
N ASP A 246 9.71 -31.76 -6.21
CA ASP A 246 10.06 -32.55 -5.03
C ASP A 246 9.93 -31.77 -3.70
N GLY A 247 9.52 -30.49 -3.78
CA GLY A 247 9.36 -29.59 -2.64
C GLY A 247 10.64 -28.89 -2.21
N GLN A 248 11.78 -29.09 -2.89
CA GLN A 248 12.98 -28.30 -2.62
C GLN A 248 12.73 -26.83 -2.94
N VAL A 249 13.08 -25.95 -2.00
CA VAL A 249 13.04 -24.50 -2.19
C VAL A 249 14.46 -23.95 -2.17
N GLU A 250 14.78 -23.11 -3.13
CA GLU A 250 16.09 -22.46 -3.22
C GLU A 250 15.98 -21.02 -3.72
N HIS A 251 16.93 -20.20 -3.29
CA HIS A 251 17.20 -18.90 -3.88
C HIS A 251 18.09 -19.11 -5.10
N VAL A 252 17.54 -18.92 -6.30
CA VAL A 252 18.26 -19.23 -7.55
C VAL A 252 18.91 -17.99 -8.17
N GLY A 253 18.41 -16.80 -7.85
CA GLY A 253 18.94 -15.57 -8.41
C GLY A 253 18.46 -14.30 -7.73
N GLU A 254 19.19 -13.23 -7.98
CA GLU A 254 18.85 -11.87 -7.55
C GLU A 254 19.45 -10.85 -8.52
N PHE A 255 18.87 -9.66 -8.54
CA PHE A 255 19.41 -8.50 -9.24
C PHE A 255 19.51 -7.34 -8.27
N LEU A 256 20.59 -6.57 -8.37
CA LEU A 256 20.77 -5.32 -7.63
C LEU A 256 21.62 -4.34 -8.46
N LEU A 257 21.04 -3.20 -8.83
CA LEU A 257 21.77 -2.10 -9.46
C LEU A 257 21.80 -0.87 -8.56
N THR A 258 22.98 -0.59 -8.00
CA THR A 258 23.22 0.54 -7.08
C THR A 258 23.93 1.72 -7.74
N ASP A 259 24.32 1.61 -9.01
CA ASP A 259 24.98 2.69 -9.74
C ASP A 259 23.96 3.82 -10.04
N PRO A 260 24.16 5.04 -9.49
CA PRO A 260 23.22 6.14 -9.67
C PRO A 260 23.22 6.73 -11.08
N VAL A 261 24.17 6.36 -11.94
CA VAL A 261 24.30 6.86 -13.31
C VAL A 261 23.59 5.95 -14.31
N VAL A 262 23.53 4.64 -14.03
CA VAL A 262 22.95 3.66 -14.93
C VAL A 262 21.44 3.56 -14.73
N PHE A 263 20.67 3.71 -15.81
CA PHE A 263 19.22 3.53 -15.77
C PHE A 263 18.87 2.06 -15.55
N PRO A 264 18.25 1.68 -14.42
CA PRO A 264 18.19 0.28 -14.02
C PRO A 264 17.08 -0.50 -14.70
N ASN A 265 15.95 0.11 -15.07
CA ASN A 265 14.75 -0.62 -15.51
C ASN A 265 14.98 -1.55 -16.71
N PHE A 266 15.85 -1.16 -17.66
CA PHE A 266 16.16 -2.03 -18.80
C PHE A 266 17.10 -3.16 -18.40
N LYS A 267 18.09 -2.90 -17.52
CA LYS A 267 18.98 -3.93 -16.97
C LYS A 267 18.24 -4.92 -16.06
N PHE A 268 17.27 -4.40 -15.32
CA PHE A 268 16.34 -5.15 -14.51
C PHE A 268 15.54 -6.13 -15.38
N ALA A 269 14.92 -5.65 -16.47
CA ALA A 269 14.17 -6.50 -17.38
C ALA A 269 15.05 -7.54 -18.09
N GLU A 270 16.28 -7.19 -18.46
CA GLU A 270 17.26 -8.14 -19.02
C GLU A 270 17.59 -9.26 -18.02
N ALA A 271 17.88 -8.90 -16.76
CA ALA A 271 18.19 -9.87 -15.72
C ALA A 271 16.99 -10.77 -15.39
N LEU A 272 15.80 -10.18 -15.20
CA LEU A 272 14.58 -10.94 -14.92
C LEU A 272 14.24 -11.91 -16.05
N LYS A 273 14.44 -11.49 -17.31
CA LYS A 273 14.26 -12.38 -18.46
C LYS A 273 15.22 -13.56 -18.42
N ALA A 274 16.51 -13.32 -18.16
CA ALA A 274 17.51 -14.38 -18.11
C ALA A 274 17.17 -15.43 -17.03
N GLU A 275 16.63 -14.99 -15.90
CA GLU A 275 16.21 -15.84 -14.78
C GLU A 275 14.97 -16.69 -15.08
N LEU A 276 14.00 -16.14 -15.81
CA LEU A 276 12.70 -16.80 -16.03
C LEU A 276 12.59 -17.51 -17.38
N GLU A 277 13.48 -17.28 -18.34
CA GLU A 277 13.36 -17.85 -19.69
C GLU A 277 13.78 -19.31 -19.85
N GLN A 278 14.24 -19.95 -18.77
CA GLN A 278 14.79 -21.32 -18.82
C GLN A 278 13.70 -22.40 -18.93
N ASP A 279 12.46 -22.07 -18.58
CA ASP A 279 11.31 -22.98 -18.54
C ASP A 279 9.96 -22.20 -18.60
N ASP A 280 8.84 -22.95 -18.54
CA ASP A 280 7.47 -22.43 -18.57
C ASP A 280 6.74 -22.59 -17.22
N GLY A 281 7.48 -22.66 -16.11
CA GLY A 281 6.96 -22.78 -14.75
C GLY A 281 6.06 -21.61 -14.35
N THR A 282 5.15 -21.82 -13.40
CA THR A 282 4.25 -20.76 -12.95
C THR A 282 5.04 -19.70 -12.17
N VAL A 283 4.89 -18.44 -12.58
CA VAL A 283 5.48 -17.29 -11.88
C VAL A 283 4.44 -16.69 -10.95
N PHE A 284 4.82 -16.46 -9.70
CA PHE A 284 3.96 -15.94 -8.66
C PHE A 284 4.34 -14.50 -8.32
N MET A 285 3.32 -13.72 -7.98
CA MET A 285 3.44 -12.41 -7.35
C MET A 285 2.55 -12.36 -6.12
N TRP A 286 2.90 -11.56 -5.12
CA TRP A 286 1.99 -11.36 -3.99
C TRP A 286 0.81 -10.48 -4.39
N SER A 287 1.01 -9.40 -5.15
CA SER A 287 -0.09 -8.51 -5.57
C SER A 287 0.23 -7.81 -6.89
N HIS A 288 -0.56 -6.80 -7.27
CA HIS A 288 -0.44 -6.12 -8.57
C HIS A 288 0.83 -5.26 -8.75
N HIS A 289 1.74 -5.21 -7.76
CA HIS A 289 2.89 -4.32 -7.78
C HIS A 289 3.83 -4.68 -8.93
N GLU A 290 4.28 -5.94 -8.99
CA GLU A 290 5.19 -6.46 -10.01
C GLU A 290 4.62 -6.23 -11.41
N ASN A 291 3.32 -6.52 -11.58
CA ASN A 291 2.56 -6.23 -12.81
C ASN A 291 2.62 -4.75 -13.22
N THR A 292 2.45 -3.85 -12.26
CA THR A 292 2.49 -2.39 -12.50
C THR A 292 3.88 -1.96 -12.95
N ILE A 293 4.92 -2.46 -12.28
CA ILE A 293 6.31 -2.14 -12.58
C ILE A 293 6.70 -2.64 -13.97
N LEU A 294 6.43 -3.91 -14.30
CA LEU A 294 6.76 -4.45 -15.62
C LEU A 294 6.03 -3.69 -16.74
N ASN A 295 4.75 -3.37 -16.58
CA ASN A 295 4.03 -2.54 -17.56
C ASN A 295 4.68 -1.17 -17.76
N LYS A 296 5.16 -0.53 -16.68
CA LYS A 296 5.89 0.74 -16.77
C LYS A 296 7.23 0.58 -17.49
N ILE A 297 7.96 -0.50 -17.25
CA ILE A 297 9.20 -0.79 -17.97
C ILE A 297 8.93 -1.01 -19.47
N ALA A 298 7.86 -1.71 -19.84
CA ALA A 298 7.47 -1.87 -21.23
C ALA A 298 7.12 -0.52 -21.89
N GLU A 299 6.32 0.33 -21.24
CA GLU A 299 6.03 1.68 -21.72
C GLU A 299 7.31 2.52 -21.92
N GLN A 300 8.30 2.39 -21.03
CA GLN A 300 9.59 3.07 -21.17
C GLN A 300 10.43 2.53 -22.33
N LEU A 301 10.44 1.22 -22.55
CA LEU A 301 11.10 0.59 -23.69
C LEU A 301 10.46 1.02 -25.03
N GLU A 302 9.14 1.20 -25.05
CA GLU A 302 8.38 1.64 -26.23
C GLU A 302 8.57 3.13 -26.54
N SER A 303 8.75 3.98 -25.52
CA SER A 303 8.75 5.44 -25.66
C SER A 303 10.13 6.10 -25.59
N THR A 304 11.18 5.38 -25.18
CA THR A 304 12.53 5.92 -25.12
C THR A 304 13.08 6.25 -26.51
N ALA A 305 13.83 7.35 -26.61
CA ALA A 305 14.48 7.75 -27.87
C ALA A 305 15.63 6.82 -28.28
N ASN A 306 16.24 6.14 -27.32
CA ASN A 306 17.39 5.25 -27.54
C ASN A 306 17.13 3.88 -26.87
N PRO A 307 16.22 3.05 -27.41
CA PRO A 307 15.96 1.73 -26.85
C PRO A 307 17.15 0.79 -27.05
N PRO A 308 17.38 -0.16 -26.14
CA PRO A 308 18.37 -1.20 -26.37
C PRO A 308 17.97 -2.09 -27.54
N CYS A 309 18.93 -2.72 -28.23
CA CYS A 309 18.66 -3.49 -29.45
C CYS A 309 17.72 -4.69 -29.25
N ASN A 310 17.68 -5.24 -28.03
CA ASN A 310 16.81 -6.32 -27.62
C ASN A 310 15.43 -5.84 -27.09
N ALA A 311 15.11 -4.54 -27.17
CA ALA A 311 13.86 -3.99 -26.64
C ALA A 311 12.59 -4.74 -27.12
N PRO A 312 12.45 -5.12 -28.42
CA PRO A 312 11.28 -5.90 -28.85
C PRO A 312 11.14 -7.24 -28.12
N HIS A 313 12.25 -7.91 -27.82
CA HIS A 313 12.24 -9.18 -27.10
C HIS A 313 11.93 -9.00 -25.62
N LEU A 314 12.42 -7.92 -25.00
CA LEU A 314 12.11 -7.58 -23.61
C LEU A 314 10.63 -7.21 -23.44
N ILE A 315 10.08 -6.41 -24.36
CA ILE A 315 8.66 -6.05 -24.36
C ILE A 315 7.81 -7.31 -24.50
N ALA A 316 8.12 -8.21 -25.46
CA ALA A 316 7.38 -9.46 -25.63
C ALA A 316 7.39 -10.32 -24.36
N PHE A 317 8.55 -10.47 -23.72
CA PHE A 317 8.69 -11.17 -22.44
C PHE A 317 7.91 -10.51 -21.30
N ILE A 318 7.96 -9.18 -21.18
CA ILE A 318 7.17 -8.49 -20.16
C ILE A 318 5.67 -8.72 -20.41
N ARG A 319 5.22 -8.61 -21.66
CA ARG A 319 3.81 -8.78 -22.02
C ARG A 319 3.31 -10.21 -21.80
N SER A 320 4.18 -11.22 -21.85
CA SER A 320 3.79 -12.59 -21.48
C SER A 320 3.55 -12.76 -19.97
N LEU A 321 4.28 -12.05 -19.12
CA LEU A 321 4.17 -12.17 -17.65
C LEU A 321 3.08 -11.31 -17.01
N VAL A 322 2.70 -10.19 -17.63
CA VAL A 322 1.68 -9.29 -17.05
C VAL A 322 0.25 -9.76 -17.34
N SER A 323 -0.73 -9.10 -16.74
CA SER A 323 -2.15 -9.41 -16.93
C SER A 323 -2.56 -9.49 -18.41
N GLY A 324 -3.15 -10.62 -18.80
CA GLY A 324 -3.53 -10.93 -20.18
C GLY A 324 -2.45 -11.60 -21.04
N GLY A 325 -1.24 -11.79 -20.49
CA GLY A 325 -0.19 -12.58 -21.11
C GLY A 325 -0.42 -14.09 -21.00
N ASP A 326 0.29 -14.86 -21.81
CA ASP A 326 0.23 -16.33 -21.87
C ASP A 326 0.90 -17.02 -20.67
N ARG A 327 1.89 -16.37 -20.04
CA ARG A 327 2.53 -16.79 -18.79
C ARG A 327 2.25 -15.78 -17.66
N GLN A 328 1.01 -15.26 -17.63
CA GLN A 328 0.62 -14.26 -16.64
C GLN A 328 0.97 -14.72 -15.22
N MET A 329 1.60 -13.82 -14.45
CA MET A 329 1.90 -14.05 -13.04
C MET A 329 0.63 -14.34 -12.22
N TYR A 330 0.71 -15.36 -11.38
CA TYR A 330 -0.38 -15.77 -10.51
C TYR A 330 -0.41 -14.91 -9.23
N ASP A 331 -1.59 -14.34 -8.92
CA ASP A 331 -1.79 -13.42 -7.79
C ASP A 331 -2.14 -14.20 -6.50
N LEU A 332 -1.15 -14.35 -5.62
CA LEU A 332 -1.32 -15.07 -4.35
C LEU A 332 -2.17 -14.32 -3.33
N CYS A 333 -2.18 -12.97 -3.34
CA CYS A 333 -3.04 -12.20 -2.44
C CYS A 333 -4.51 -12.38 -2.81
N LYS A 334 -4.83 -12.42 -4.11
CA LYS A 334 -6.19 -12.71 -4.57
C LYS A 334 -6.64 -14.11 -4.14
N LEU A 335 -5.80 -15.12 -4.36
CA LEU A 335 -6.11 -16.48 -3.92
C LEU A 335 -6.28 -16.55 -2.39
N SER A 336 -5.35 -15.98 -1.63
CA SER A 336 -5.44 -15.92 -0.17
C SER A 336 -6.73 -15.24 0.31
N LYS A 337 -7.10 -14.12 -0.33
CA LYS A 337 -8.34 -13.42 -0.02
C LYS A 337 -9.60 -14.28 -0.29
N ASP A 338 -9.59 -15.03 -1.38
CA ASP A 338 -10.72 -15.86 -1.82
C ASP A 338 -10.77 -17.23 -1.12
N ALA A 339 -9.65 -17.75 -0.62
CA ALA A 339 -9.54 -19.17 -0.24
C ALA A 339 -8.98 -19.42 1.17
N TYR A 340 -8.60 -18.39 1.92
CA TYR A 340 -7.98 -18.54 3.24
C TYR A 340 -8.48 -17.51 4.26
N PHE A 341 -8.71 -17.96 5.50
CA PHE A 341 -8.97 -17.10 6.66
C PHE A 341 -8.13 -17.48 7.86
#